data_AF-A0A1Y1ZDY7-F1
#
_entry.id   AF-A0A1Y1ZDY7-F1
#
_cell.length_a   1.000
_cell.length_b   1.000
_cell.length_c   1.000
_cell.angle_alpha   90.00
_cell.angle_beta   90.00
_cell.angle_gamma   90.00
#
_symmetry.space_group_name_H-M   'P 1'
#
loop_
_entity.id
_entity.type
_entity.pdbx_description
1 polymer ?
#
loop_
_entity_poly.entity_id
_entity_poly.type
_entity_poly.pdbx_seq_one_letter_code
_entity_poly.pdbx_strand_id
1 'polypeptide(L)'
;MRLASFRCTESPAVCEKAKATFQIAFDLLGNVIEFKRPVNVKASYVNYCRDMGWCRSSLLGYAGPARSIRLKSSDGKYRMYPQGLVKQMNSTDSSRFSGLDIQATFNSETRFWFQVDNNPIKRGQYDFLSVILHELVHGLGFTTQWNSYYNIGLMPRPSFSNSRNGRARFSGFTENAFDQYLVEVPTMTKLTKIADQISSKLRSQEYERVSSKAGILRKFQDSVDSHLPRDLLKAVTKPRTIGFLPKNSKDVIFLETSIRRFTQGSSLCHLDYRSNLNSPDFVMKYKSGPGSIQSKLSKIKLNKYSPIGPQLISILETLGYKINPNPRPLSELLPHWGNKRLESNEVHEHSKQFTADEELLLR
;
A
#
# COMPACT_ATOMS: atom_id res chain seq x y z
N MET A 1 -11.29 -14.41 -3.25
CA MET A 1 -9.90 -14.37 -3.78
C MET A 1 -9.33 -15.79 -3.73
N ARG A 2 -8.20 -16.11 -4.38
CA ARG A 2 -7.56 -17.43 -4.24
C ARG A 2 -6.05 -17.40 -4.51
N LEU A 3 -5.34 -18.38 -3.94
CA LEU A 3 -3.95 -18.67 -4.31
C LEU A 3 -3.94 -19.31 -5.70
N ALA A 4 -3.35 -18.63 -6.68
CA ALA A 4 -3.04 -19.20 -7.99
C ALA A 4 -1.72 -19.99 -7.95
N SER A 5 -0.79 -19.59 -7.08
CA SER A 5 0.43 -20.32 -6.77
C SER A 5 0.94 -19.92 -5.39
N PHE A 6 1.48 -20.88 -4.64
CA PHE A 6 2.09 -20.62 -3.35
C PHE A 6 3.45 -21.32 -3.25
N ARG A 7 4.51 -20.53 -3.04
CA ARG A 7 5.86 -21.05 -2.76
C ARG A 7 6.15 -20.90 -1.27
N CYS A 8 6.59 -21.96 -0.62
CA CYS A 8 7.05 -21.92 0.77
C CYS A 8 8.32 -22.74 0.93
N THR A 9 9.31 -22.22 1.65
CA THR A 9 10.63 -22.86 1.85
C THR A 9 10.87 -23.24 3.32
N GLU A 10 9.83 -23.18 4.15
CA GLU A 10 9.85 -23.63 5.54
C GLU A 10 9.38 -25.08 5.68
N SER A 11 9.35 -25.59 6.91
CA SER A 11 8.81 -26.93 7.19
C SER A 11 7.36 -27.09 6.70
N PRO A 12 6.93 -28.30 6.29
CA PRO A 12 5.56 -28.52 5.81
C PRO A 12 4.48 -28.02 6.77
N ALA A 13 4.65 -28.25 8.08
CA ALA A 13 3.70 -27.79 9.10
C ALA A 13 3.55 -26.27 9.14
N VAL A 14 4.66 -25.52 9.00
CA VAL A 14 4.62 -24.05 8.95
C VAL A 14 4.00 -23.57 7.63
N CYS A 15 4.33 -24.20 6.51
CA CYS A 15 3.76 -23.87 5.21
C CYS A 15 2.24 -24.06 5.17
N GLU A 16 1.70 -25.10 5.81
CA GLU A 16 0.26 -25.32 5.91
C GLU A 16 -0.43 -24.25 6.79
N LYS A 17 0.19 -23.84 7.90
CA LYS A 17 -0.32 -22.71 8.71
C LYS A 17 -0.36 -21.41 7.92
N ALA A 18 0.68 -21.14 7.13
CA ALA A 18 0.73 -19.97 6.26
C ALA A 18 -0.39 -20.00 5.21
N LYS A 19 -0.57 -21.13 4.49
CA LYS A 19 -1.68 -21.31 3.53
C LYS A 19 -3.06 -21.13 4.18
N ALA A 20 -3.28 -21.73 5.35
CA ALA A 20 -4.54 -21.60 6.06
C ALA A 20 -4.82 -20.14 6.46
N THR A 21 -3.78 -19.41 6.88
CA THR A 21 -3.90 -17.97 7.20
C THR A 21 -4.24 -17.13 5.96
N PHE A 22 -3.70 -17.46 4.78
CA PHE A 22 -4.14 -16.83 3.52
C PHE A 22 -5.61 -17.05 3.22
N GLN A 23 -6.12 -18.27 3.46
CA GLN A 23 -7.53 -18.56 3.24
C GLN A 23 -8.42 -17.66 4.11
N ILE A 24 -8.08 -17.51 5.40
CA ILE A 24 -8.79 -16.59 6.31
C ILE A 24 -8.73 -15.15 5.80
N ALA A 25 -7.57 -14.68 5.32
CA ALA A 25 -7.44 -13.34 4.76
C ALA A 25 -8.32 -13.12 3.51
N PHE A 26 -8.41 -14.14 2.65
CA PHE A 26 -9.28 -14.09 1.47
C PHE A 26 -10.76 -14.11 1.82
N ASP A 27 -11.14 -14.85 2.85
CA ASP A 27 -12.51 -14.90 3.34
C ASP A 27 -12.91 -13.56 3.96
N LEU A 28 -12.02 -12.93 4.74
CA LEU A 28 -12.25 -11.57 5.27
C LEU A 28 -12.39 -10.52 4.16
N LEU A 29 -11.45 -10.47 3.21
CA LEU A 29 -11.51 -9.50 2.11
C LEU A 29 -12.70 -9.78 1.18
N GLY A 30 -13.01 -11.05 0.91
CA GLY A 30 -14.18 -11.46 0.13
C GLY A 30 -15.52 -11.23 0.85
N ASN A 31 -15.51 -11.13 2.18
CA ASN A 31 -16.69 -10.76 2.96
C ASN A 31 -16.98 -9.25 2.89
N VAL A 32 -15.94 -8.43 2.72
CA VAL A 32 -16.04 -6.96 2.59
C VAL A 32 -16.24 -6.53 1.14
N ILE A 33 -15.53 -7.14 0.19
CA ILE A 33 -15.53 -6.75 -1.22
C ILE A 33 -16.27 -7.80 -2.05
N GLU A 34 -17.26 -7.35 -2.82
CA GLU A 34 -17.98 -8.19 -3.78
C GLU A 34 -17.17 -8.35 -5.07
N PHE A 35 -16.32 -9.38 -5.10
CA PHE A 35 -15.54 -9.71 -6.29
C PHE A 35 -16.41 -10.42 -7.36
N LYS A 36 -16.69 -9.73 -8.47
CA LYS A 36 -17.38 -10.30 -9.64
C LYS A 36 -16.55 -11.36 -10.36
N ARG A 37 -15.23 -11.26 -10.30
CA ARG A 37 -14.29 -12.23 -10.90
C ARG A 37 -13.21 -12.60 -9.89
N PRO A 38 -12.74 -13.87 -9.86
CA PRO A 38 -11.70 -14.29 -8.94
C PRO A 38 -10.45 -13.42 -9.06
N VAL A 39 -9.94 -12.94 -7.92
CA VAL A 39 -8.62 -12.31 -7.83
C VAL A 39 -7.58 -13.40 -7.52
N ASN A 40 -6.67 -13.61 -8.46
CA ASN A 40 -5.64 -14.65 -8.44
C ASN A 40 -4.36 -14.10 -7.81
N VAL A 41 -3.92 -14.69 -6.70
CA VAL A 41 -2.75 -14.26 -5.93
C VAL A 41 -1.60 -15.25 -6.12
N LYS A 42 -0.43 -14.76 -6.52
CA LYS A 42 0.85 -15.47 -6.42
C LYS A 42 1.51 -15.07 -5.11
N ALA A 43 1.55 -15.97 -4.14
CA ALA A 43 2.14 -15.72 -2.83
C ALA A 43 3.41 -16.53 -2.61
N SER A 44 4.35 -15.98 -1.84
CA SER A 44 5.53 -16.69 -1.35
C SER A 44 5.73 -16.46 0.16
N TYR A 45 6.03 -17.50 0.92
CA TYR A 45 6.47 -17.42 2.31
C TYR A 45 7.87 -18.04 2.41
N VAL A 46 8.90 -17.19 2.33
CA VAL A 46 10.28 -17.61 2.07
C VAL A 46 11.27 -16.80 2.88
N ASN A 47 12.47 -17.35 3.07
CA ASN A 47 13.52 -16.69 3.82
C ASN A 47 14.16 -15.63 2.92
N TYR A 48 14.07 -14.36 3.30
CA TYR A 48 14.52 -13.26 2.43
C TYR A 48 16.03 -13.30 2.19
N CYS A 49 16.82 -13.62 3.21
CA CYS A 49 18.27 -13.75 3.05
C CYS A 49 18.64 -14.93 2.13
N ARG A 50 18.19 -16.14 2.45
CA ARG A 50 18.56 -17.37 1.74
C ARG A 50 17.94 -17.46 0.34
N ASP A 51 16.67 -17.10 0.19
CA ASP A 51 15.91 -17.35 -1.04
C ASP A 51 15.84 -16.14 -1.98
N MET A 52 16.20 -14.93 -1.51
CA MET A 52 16.14 -13.69 -2.30
C MET A 52 17.41 -12.82 -2.20
N GLY A 53 18.38 -13.16 -1.34
CA GLY A 53 19.59 -12.37 -1.11
C GLY A 53 19.35 -11.07 -0.32
N TRP A 54 18.16 -10.88 0.26
CA TRP A 54 17.77 -9.68 1.00
C TRP A 54 18.02 -9.86 2.51
N CYS A 55 19.29 -10.04 2.87
CA CYS A 55 19.68 -10.25 4.25
C CYS A 55 19.50 -8.98 5.09
N ARG A 56 19.16 -9.15 6.38
CA ARG A 56 18.91 -8.05 7.34
C ARG A 56 17.74 -7.14 6.97
N SER A 57 16.81 -7.62 6.14
CA SER A 57 15.58 -6.90 5.83
C SER A 57 14.67 -6.86 7.06
N SER A 58 14.13 -5.68 7.37
CA SER A 58 13.07 -5.50 8.38
C SER A 58 11.66 -5.64 7.82
N LEU A 59 11.52 -5.90 6.52
CA LEU A 59 10.22 -6.05 5.87
C LEU A 59 9.57 -7.38 6.30
N LEU A 60 8.35 -7.28 6.81
CA LEU A 60 7.53 -8.44 7.17
C LEU A 60 6.94 -9.10 5.91
N GLY A 61 6.58 -8.27 4.94
CA GLY A 61 6.04 -8.65 3.64
C GLY A 61 6.20 -7.53 2.63
N TYR A 62 5.89 -7.83 1.37
CA TYR A 62 5.60 -6.84 0.35
C TYR A 62 4.63 -7.43 -0.66
N ALA A 63 3.72 -6.60 -1.17
CA ALA A 63 2.84 -6.97 -2.26
C ALA A 63 2.46 -5.79 -3.14
N GLY A 64 1.95 -6.13 -4.31
CA GLY A 64 1.42 -5.16 -5.24
C GLY A 64 0.68 -5.83 -6.39
N PRO A 65 0.09 -5.03 -7.29
CA PRO A 65 -0.50 -5.55 -8.51
C PRO A 65 0.54 -6.32 -9.32
N ALA A 66 0.27 -7.59 -9.63
CA ALA A 66 1.13 -8.38 -10.52
C ALA A 66 1.10 -7.83 -11.96
N ARG A 67 0.03 -7.13 -12.30
CA ARG A 67 -0.16 -6.43 -13.56
C ARG A 67 -1.05 -5.21 -13.34
N SER A 68 -0.74 -4.15 -14.08
CA SER A 68 -1.58 -2.96 -14.17
C SER A 68 -1.96 -2.69 -15.61
N ILE A 69 -3.17 -2.17 -15.80
CA ILE A 69 -3.76 -1.85 -17.09
C ILE A 69 -3.90 -0.34 -17.18
N ARG A 70 -3.39 0.23 -18.27
CA ARG A 70 -3.51 1.67 -18.54
C ARG A 70 -4.94 1.97 -18.99
N LEU A 71 -5.65 2.79 -18.22
CA LEU A 71 -7.02 3.25 -18.50
C LEU A 71 -7.13 4.77 -18.37
N LYS A 72 -8.10 5.36 -19.07
CA LYS A 72 -8.43 6.78 -18.93
C LYS A 72 -9.31 6.96 -17.70
N SER A 73 -8.84 7.75 -16.75
CA SER A 73 -9.57 8.17 -15.55
C SER A 73 -10.64 9.22 -15.88
N SER A 74 -11.52 9.50 -14.92
CA SER A 74 -12.64 10.46 -15.08
C SER A 74 -12.21 11.91 -15.32
N ASP A 75 -10.97 12.28 -14.99
CA ASP A 75 -10.36 13.59 -15.28
C ASP A 75 -9.64 13.63 -16.63
N GLY A 76 -9.79 12.59 -17.46
CA GLY A 76 -9.24 12.51 -18.81
C GLY A 76 -7.79 12.03 -18.88
N LYS A 77 -7.10 11.82 -17.76
CA LYS A 77 -5.71 11.34 -17.72
C LYS A 77 -5.62 9.83 -17.78
N TYR A 78 -4.55 9.31 -18.37
CA TYR A 78 -4.28 7.88 -18.36
C TYR A 78 -3.50 7.48 -17.11
N ARG A 79 -4.03 6.52 -16.35
CA ARG A 79 -3.39 5.98 -15.14
C ARG A 79 -3.31 4.46 -15.18
N MET A 80 -2.43 3.91 -14.34
CA MET A 80 -2.27 2.48 -14.15
C MET A 80 -3.28 1.98 -13.12
N TYR A 81 -4.20 1.12 -13.54
CA TYR A 81 -5.17 0.47 -12.68
C TYR A 81 -4.72 -0.97 -12.41
N PRO A 82 -4.72 -1.47 -11.17
CA PRO A 82 -4.47 -2.87 -10.89
C PRO A 82 -5.38 -3.76 -11.72
N GLN A 83 -4.86 -4.81 -12.35
CA GLN A 83 -5.69 -5.74 -13.12
C GLN A 83 -6.81 -6.34 -12.27
N GLY A 84 -6.51 -6.68 -11.01
CA GLY A 84 -7.49 -7.19 -10.04
C GLY A 84 -8.70 -6.27 -9.89
N LEU A 85 -8.50 -4.95 -9.91
CA LEU A 85 -9.56 -3.94 -9.88
C LEU A 85 -10.31 -3.87 -11.22
N VAL A 86 -9.58 -3.79 -12.35
CA VAL A 86 -10.20 -3.66 -13.69
C VAL A 86 -11.13 -4.84 -13.99
N LYS A 87 -10.80 -6.04 -13.52
CA LYS A 87 -11.67 -7.23 -13.63
C LYS A 87 -13.02 -7.12 -12.90
N GLN A 88 -13.14 -6.20 -11.93
CA GLN A 88 -14.39 -5.98 -11.19
C GLN A 88 -15.25 -4.86 -11.81
N MET A 89 -14.65 -4.07 -12.71
CA MET A 89 -15.35 -3.09 -13.53
C MET A 89 -16.16 -3.79 -14.63
N ASN A 90 -17.06 -3.08 -15.30
CA ASN A 90 -17.91 -3.61 -16.38
C ASN A 90 -17.13 -3.87 -17.69
N SER A 91 -15.83 -4.13 -17.63
CA SER A 91 -14.99 -4.44 -18.80
C SER A 91 -15.20 -5.90 -19.21
N THR A 92 -15.72 -6.11 -20.42
CA THR A 92 -15.95 -7.44 -21.00
C THR A 92 -14.71 -8.04 -21.64
N ASP A 93 -13.71 -7.23 -21.99
CA ASP A 93 -12.52 -7.68 -22.71
C ASP A 93 -11.53 -8.44 -21.82
N SER A 94 -11.66 -9.77 -21.82
CA SER A 94 -10.74 -10.67 -21.11
C SER A 94 -9.37 -10.82 -21.76
N SER A 95 -9.20 -10.40 -23.03
CA SER A 95 -7.93 -10.56 -23.75
C SER A 95 -6.78 -9.77 -23.13
N ARG A 96 -7.11 -8.74 -22.34
CA ARG A 96 -6.14 -7.85 -21.67
C ARG A 96 -5.59 -8.42 -20.36
N PHE A 97 -6.18 -9.50 -19.84
CA PHE A 97 -5.88 -10.05 -18.52
C PHE A 97 -4.84 -11.18 -18.57
N SER A 98 -3.86 -11.12 -17.67
CA SER A 98 -2.98 -12.27 -17.38
C SER A 98 -3.58 -13.16 -16.30
N GLY A 99 -2.98 -14.33 -16.05
CA GLY A 99 -3.43 -15.25 -15.01
C GLY A 99 -3.26 -14.76 -13.56
N LEU A 100 -2.46 -13.72 -13.31
CA LEU A 100 -2.10 -13.24 -11.98
C LEU A 100 -2.52 -11.78 -11.77
N ASP A 101 -3.19 -11.51 -10.64
CA ASP A 101 -3.67 -10.17 -10.29
C ASP A 101 -2.81 -9.52 -9.20
N ILE A 102 -2.38 -10.28 -8.20
CA ILE A 102 -1.55 -9.82 -7.08
C ILE A 102 -0.33 -10.72 -6.95
N GLN A 103 0.83 -10.10 -6.70
CA GLN A 103 2.02 -10.80 -6.24
C GLN A 103 2.32 -10.35 -4.81
N ALA A 104 2.57 -11.30 -3.92
CA ALA A 104 2.89 -11.05 -2.53
C ALA A 104 4.02 -11.98 -2.06
N THR A 105 4.94 -11.46 -1.26
CA THR A 105 6.02 -12.23 -0.64
C THR A 105 6.10 -11.84 0.82
N PHE A 106 6.35 -12.83 1.69
CA PHE A 106 6.40 -12.67 3.13
C PHE A 106 7.67 -13.31 3.67
N ASN A 107 8.32 -12.63 4.62
CA ASN A 107 9.63 -13.01 5.13
C ASN A 107 9.54 -14.08 6.22
N SER A 108 9.93 -15.31 5.92
CA SER A 108 9.88 -16.41 6.88
C SER A 108 10.91 -16.30 8.02
N GLU A 109 11.90 -15.40 7.92
CA GLU A 109 12.80 -15.08 9.05
C GLU A 109 12.06 -14.34 10.17
N THR A 110 10.92 -13.74 9.86
CA THR A 110 10.08 -13.05 10.84
C THR A 110 9.42 -14.06 11.78
N ARG A 111 9.44 -13.75 13.08
CA ARG A 111 8.74 -14.52 14.11
C ARG A 111 7.23 -14.29 14.01
N PHE A 112 6.57 -14.94 13.05
CA PHE A 112 5.13 -14.85 12.93
C PHE A 112 4.39 -15.72 13.94
N TRP A 113 3.21 -15.24 14.34
CA TRP A 113 2.15 -16.03 14.96
C TRP A 113 1.05 -16.21 13.92
N PHE A 114 0.54 -17.44 13.79
CA PHE A 114 -0.47 -17.78 12.79
C PHE A 114 -1.85 -17.81 13.42
N GLN A 115 -2.86 -17.34 12.70
CA GLN A 115 -4.24 -17.25 13.19
C GLN A 115 -4.85 -18.60 13.60
N VAL A 116 -4.32 -19.68 13.02
CA VAL A 116 -4.74 -21.06 13.28
C VAL A 116 -4.01 -21.70 14.47
N ASP A 117 -3.09 -20.98 15.12
CA ASP A 117 -2.44 -21.45 16.33
C ASP A 117 -3.38 -21.38 17.54
N ASN A 118 -3.45 -22.48 18.30
CA ASN A 118 -4.25 -22.58 19.52
C ASN A 118 -3.63 -21.88 20.75
N ASN A 119 -2.45 -21.27 20.59
CA ASN A 119 -1.74 -20.58 21.66
C ASN A 119 -1.77 -19.07 21.43
N PRO A 120 -1.76 -18.25 22.48
CA PRO A 120 -1.74 -16.80 22.31
C PRO A 120 -0.43 -16.33 21.66
N ILE A 121 -0.53 -15.22 20.92
CA ILE A 121 0.63 -14.51 20.38
C ILE A 121 1.59 -14.10 21.52
N LYS A 122 2.89 -14.27 21.30
CA LYS A 122 3.94 -13.92 22.30
C LYS A 122 4.60 -12.58 21.99
N ARG A 123 5.29 -12.02 22.99
CA ARG A 123 6.13 -10.82 22.83
C ARG A 123 7.18 -11.04 21.72
N GLY A 124 7.30 -10.06 20.84
CA GLY A 124 8.21 -10.11 19.69
C GLY A 124 7.70 -10.94 18.51
N GLN A 125 6.48 -11.47 18.56
CA GLN A 125 5.82 -12.03 17.39
C GLN A 125 4.94 -11.00 16.67
N TYR A 126 4.79 -11.20 15.37
CA TYR A 126 3.87 -10.43 14.52
C TYR A 126 2.67 -11.30 14.13
N ASP A 127 1.49 -10.71 14.09
CA ASP A 127 0.28 -11.37 13.61
C ASP A 127 0.33 -11.53 12.09
N PHE A 128 0.43 -12.77 11.60
CA PHE A 128 0.62 -13.01 10.17
C PHE A 128 -0.60 -12.62 9.34
N LEU A 129 -1.81 -12.81 9.88
CA LEU A 129 -3.06 -12.47 9.19
C LEU A 129 -3.14 -10.95 8.92
N SER A 130 -2.80 -10.12 9.91
CA SER A 130 -2.75 -8.67 9.77
C SER A 130 -1.77 -8.25 8.68
N VAL A 131 -0.61 -8.90 8.57
CA VAL A 131 0.38 -8.61 7.51
C VAL A 131 -0.14 -9.06 6.16
N ILE A 132 -0.78 -10.23 6.03
CA ILE A 132 -1.41 -10.65 4.76
C ILE A 132 -2.47 -9.64 4.31
N LEU A 133 -3.38 -9.22 5.21
CA LEU A 133 -4.43 -8.26 4.88
C LEU A 133 -3.85 -6.94 4.40
N HIS A 134 -2.85 -6.41 5.10
CA HIS A 134 -2.11 -5.22 4.73
C HIS A 134 -1.54 -5.30 3.31
N GLU A 135 -0.76 -6.35 3.04
CA GLU A 135 -0.12 -6.55 1.75
C GLU A 135 -1.15 -6.76 0.62
N LEU A 136 -2.23 -7.50 0.88
CA LEU A 136 -3.27 -7.68 -0.11
C LEU A 136 -4.02 -6.38 -0.43
N VAL A 137 -4.19 -5.46 0.51
CA VAL A 137 -4.76 -4.12 0.24
C VAL A 137 -3.85 -3.29 -0.67
N HIS A 138 -2.52 -3.37 -0.51
CA HIS A 138 -1.60 -2.83 -1.53
C HIS A 138 -1.81 -3.50 -2.90
N GLY A 139 -1.90 -4.83 -2.93
CA GLY A 139 -2.21 -5.58 -4.14
C GLY A 139 -3.51 -5.17 -4.84
N LEU A 140 -4.52 -4.78 -4.06
CA LEU A 140 -5.81 -4.30 -4.55
C LEU A 140 -5.76 -2.87 -5.10
N GLY A 141 -4.72 -2.10 -4.81
CA GLY A 141 -4.49 -0.80 -5.44
C GLY A 141 -4.18 0.36 -4.52
N PHE A 142 -4.01 0.14 -3.21
CA PHE A 142 -3.47 1.15 -2.29
C PHE A 142 -1.97 1.33 -2.56
N THR A 143 -1.61 1.91 -3.69
CA THR A 143 -0.23 2.07 -4.15
C THR A 143 -0.08 3.37 -4.93
N THR A 144 1.05 4.03 -4.76
CA THR A 144 1.34 5.32 -5.40
C THR A 144 2.58 5.26 -6.29
N GLN A 145 2.61 6.07 -7.35
CA GLN A 145 3.83 6.30 -8.14
C GLN A 145 4.66 7.48 -7.64
N TRP A 146 4.18 8.21 -6.63
CA TRP A 146 4.89 9.33 -6.03
C TRP A 146 6.09 8.84 -5.23
N ASN A 147 7.26 9.37 -5.56
CA ASN A 147 8.50 9.01 -4.89
C ASN A 147 9.42 10.23 -4.77
N SER A 148 10.36 10.14 -3.83
CA SER A 148 11.44 11.11 -3.70
C SER A 148 12.56 10.77 -4.67
N TYR A 149 12.85 11.68 -5.59
CA TYR A 149 14.01 11.59 -6.46
C TYR A 149 15.10 12.48 -5.87
N TYR A 150 16.21 11.85 -5.47
CA TYR A 150 17.32 12.51 -4.78
C TYR A 150 17.72 13.81 -5.48
N ASN A 151 17.90 14.87 -4.68
CA ASN A 151 18.16 16.25 -5.08
C ASN A 151 17.08 17.00 -5.87
N ILE A 152 16.03 16.33 -6.39
CA ILE A 152 14.92 16.98 -7.11
C ILE A 152 13.73 17.21 -6.19
N GLY A 153 13.30 16.19 -5.45
CA GLY A 153 12.12 16.25 -4.58
C GLY A 153 11.06 15.20 -4.93
N LEU A 154 9.83 15.43 -4.46
CA LEU A 154 8.71 14.51 -4.61
C LEU A 154 7.98 14.73 -5.95
N MET A 155 7.93 13.70 -6.78
CA MET A 155 7.18 13.70 -8.03
C MET A 155 6.72 12.27 -8.39
N PRO A 156 5.74 12.08 -9.29
CA PRO A 156 5.42 10.76 -9.78
C PRO A 156 6.53 10.21 -10.68
N ARG A 157 6.46 8.92 -11.03
CA ARG A 157 7.48 8.27 -11.88
C ARG A 157 7.62 8.94 -13.25
N PRO A 158 8.77 9.56 -13.56
CA PRO A 158 8.98 10.19 -14.86
C PRO A 158 9.13 9.14 -15.95
N SER A 159 8.50 9.39 -17.09
CA SER A 159 8.53 8.53 -18.27
C SER A 159 9.28 9.24 -19.40
N PHE A 160 10.09 8.49 -20.14
CA PHE A 160 10.91 9.02 -21.22
C PHE A 160 10.74 8.15 -22.46
N SER A 161 10.68 8.78 -23.62
CA SER A 161 10.75 8.14 -24.93
C SER A 161 12.07 8.47 -25.59
N ASN A 162 12.50 7.63 -26.54
CA ASN A 162 13.64 7.93 -27.38
C ASN A 162 13.13 8.69 -28.62
N SER A 163 13.72 9.84 -28.90
CA SER A 163 13.57 10.55 -30.16
C SER A 163 14.31 9.81 -31.27
N ARG A 164 13.94 10.05 -32.54
CA ARG A 164 14.58 9.46 -33.74
C ARG A 164 16.10 9.68 -33.78
N ASN A 165 16.60 10.73 -33.12
CA ASN A 165 18.02 11.08 -33.08
C ASN A 165 18.75 10.47 -31.86
N GLY A 166 18.17 9.45 -31.20
CA GLY A 166 18.72 8.81 -30.00
C GLY A 166 18.61 9.64 -28.71
N ARG A 167 18.03 10.84 -28.77
CA ARG A 167 17.87 11.73 -27.61
C ARG A 167 16.69 11.31 -26.73
N ALA A 168 16.86 11.36 -25.42
CA ALA A 168 15.74 11.16 -24.50
C ALA A 168 14.77 12.35 -24.56
N ARG A 169 13.46 12.08 -24.55
CA ARG A 169 12.40 13.09 -24.43
C ARG A 169 11.47 12.74 -23.27
N PHE A 170 11.29 13.69 -22.36
CA PHE A 170 10.30 13.52 -21.29
C PHE A 170 8.91 13.37 -21.88
N SER A 171 8.25 12.28 -21.51
CA SER A 171 6.97 11.83 -22.08
C SER A 171 5.81 11.97 -21.11
N GLY A 172 6.05 12.48 -19.91
CA GLY A 172 5.06 12.67 -18.85
C GLY A 172 5.36 11.85 -17.61
N PHE A 173 4.45 11.91 -16.66
CA PHE A 173 4.48 11.10 -15.45
C PHE A 173 3.57 9.88 -15.59
N THR A 174 3.95 8.79 -14.92
CA THR A 174 3.07 7.66 -14.68
C THR A 174 2.44 7.82 -13.30
N GLU A 175 1.12 7.70 -13.24
CA GLU A 175 0.32 7.72 -12.01
C GLU A 175 -0.50 6.42 -11.91
N ASN A 176 -0.72 5.95 -10.69
CA ASN A 176 -1.67 4.87 -10.38
C ASN A 176 -3.09 5.43 -10.20
N ALA A 177 -4.11 4.58 -10.31
CA ALA A 177 -5.50 4.96 -10.05
C ALA A 177 -5.70 5.67 -8.69
N PHE A 178 -4.95 5.27 -7.66
CA PHE A 178 -4.93 5.88 -6.33
C PHE A 178 -4.45 7.34 -6.36
N ASP A 179 -3.47 7.66 -7.19
CA ASP A 179 -2.84 8.99 -7.24
C ASP A 179 -3.81 10.10 -7.70
N GLN A 180 -4.87 9.73 -8.42
CA GLN A 180 -5.93 10.64 -8.85
C GLN A 180 -6.58 11.41 -7.69
N TYR A 181 -6.61 10.80 -6.51
CA TYR A 181 -7.33 11.30 -5.34
C TYR A 181 -6.42 11.92 -4.30
N LEU A 182 -5.12 12.03 -4.57
CA LEU A 182 -4.18 12.64 -3.65
C LEU A 182 -4.30 14.16 -3.65
N VAL A 183 -4.39 14.74 -2.46
CA VAL A 183 -4.48 16.18 -2.23
C VAL A 183 -3.48 16.64 -1.18
N GLU A 184 -2.92 17.83 -1.37
CA GLU A 184 -2.20 18.56 -0.34
C GLU A 184 -3.20 19.27 0.59
N VAL A 185 -2.94 19.25 1.89
CA VAL A 185 -3.73 19.89 2.94
C VAL A 185 -2.92 21.03 3.56
N PRO A 186 -3.52 22.21 3.81
CA PRO A 186 -4.94 22.53 3.70
C PRO A 186 -5.39 23.08 2.34
N THR A 187 -4.49 23.24 1.37
CA THR A 187 -4.81 23.89 0.08
C THR A 187 -5.82 23.12 -0.75
N MET A 188 -6.00 21.83 -0.47
CA MET A 188 -6.79 20.86 -1.24
C MET A 188 -6.31 20.75 -2.70
N THR A 189 -5.06 21.16 -2.97
CA THR A 189 -4.47 21.07 -4.30
C THR A 189 -4.22 19.61 -4.63
N LYS A 190 -4.84 19.13 -5.71
CA LYS A 190 -4.56 17.78 -6.22
C LYS A 190 -3.09 17.65 -6.57
N LEU A 191 -2.45 16.59 -6.10
CA LEU A 191 -1.05 16.29 -6.40
C LEU A 191 -0.84 16.13 -7.92
N THR A 192 -1.79 15.54 -8.63
CA THR A 192 -1.80 15.51 -10.10
C THR A 192 -1.67 16.89 -10.75
N LYS A 193 -2.23 17.96 -10.17
CA LYS A 193 -2.11 19.33 -10.70
C LYS A 193 -0.68 19.85 -10.57
N ILE A 194 0.01 19.52 -9.48
CA ILE A 194 1.44 19.83 -9.28
C ILE A 194 2.27 19.04 -10.31
N ALA A 195 1.95 17.76 -10.53
CA ALA A 195 2.59 16.94 -11.55
C ALA A 195 2.41 17.51 -12.97
N ASP A 196 1.26 18.12 -13.28
CA ASP A 196 1.04 18.80 -14.56
C ASP A 196 1.90 20.04 -14.73
N GLN A 197 2.04 20.84 -13.67
CA GLN A 197 2.93 22.00 -13.68
C GLN A 197 4.37 21.56 -13.97
N ILE A 198 4.88 20.56 -13.24
CA ILE A 198 6.22 20.00 -13.47
C ILE A 198 6.34 19.41 -14.89
N SER A 199 5.32 18.67 -15.34
CA SER A 199 5.31 18.08 -16.68
C SER A 199 5.33 19.13 -17.78
N SER A 200 4.68 20.28 -17.61
CA SER A 200 4.68 21.36 -18.60
C SER A 200 6.08 21.96 -18.76
N LYS A 201 6.82 22.12 -17.65
CA LYS A 201 8.20 22.61 -17.65
C LYS A 201 9.14 21.62 -18.34
N LEU A 202 9.09 20.34 -17.96
CA LEU A 202 9.94 19.30 -18.53
C LEU A 202 9.70 19.02 -20.02
N ARG A 203 8.58 19.48 -20.59
CA ARG A 203 8.27 19.40 -22.03
C ARG A 203 8.65 20.65 -22.82
N SER A 204 9.16 21.70 -22.18
CA SER A 204 9.57 22.91 -22.88
C SER A 204 10.79 22.66 -23.76
N GLN A 205 10.98 23.51 -24.78
CA GLN A 205 12.12 23.43 -25.71
C GLN A 205 13.48 23.47 -25.00
N GLU A 206 13.53 24.05 -23.80
CA GLU A 206 14.73 24.12 -22.97
C GLU A 206 15.28 22.72 -22.62
N TYR A 207 14.39 21.75 -22.39
CA TYR A 207 14.74 20.38 -22.02
C TYR A 207 14.85 19.44 -23.22
N GLU A 208 14.19 19.74 -24.35
CA GLU A 208 14.25 18.93 -25.57
C GLU A 208 15.63 18.90 -26.23
N ARG A 209 16.49 19.90 -25.93
CA ARG A 209 17.88 19.96 -26.42
C ARG A 209 18.83 19.02 -25.68
N VAL A 210 18.40 18.44 -24.56
CA VAL A 210 19.25 17.57 -23.74
C VAL A 210 19.24 16.14 -24.28
N SER A 211 20.41 15.53 -24.44
CA SER A 211 20.55 14.24 -25.10
C SER A 211 20.16 13.03 -24.23
N SER A 212 20.17 13.15 -22.90
CA SER A 212 20.00 12.00 -21.99
C SER A 212 18.94 12.24 -20.89
N LYS A 213 18.34 11.14 -20.39
CA LYS A 213 17.37 11.15 -19.28
C LYS A 213 17.97 11.82 -18.03
N ALA A 214 19.20 11.44 -17.70
CA ALA A 214 19.94 11.99 -16.56
C ALA A 214 20.22 13.49 -16.74
N GLY A 215 20.54 13.92 -17.97
CA GLY A 215 20.74 15.33 -18.27
C GLY A 215 19.47 16.16 -18.08
N ILE A 216 18.31 15.67 -18.53
CA ILE A 216 17.01 16.36 -18.34
C ILE A 216 16.74 16.54 -16.85
N LEU A 217 16.88 15.47 -16.07
CA LEU A 217 16.62 15.50 -14.63
C LEU A 217 17.60 16.40 -13.88
N ARG A 218 18.89 16.37 -14.22
CA ARG A 218 19.91 17.26 -13.63
C ARG A 218 19.62 18.73 -13.96
N LYS A 219 19.32 19.03 -15.22
CA LYS A 219 18.95 20.40 -15.62
C LYS A 219 17.74 20.90 -14.85
N PHE A 220 16.72 20.04 -14.66
CA PHE A 220 15.53 20.40 -13.90
C PHE A 220 15.85 20.62 -12.41
N GLN A 221 16.69 19.75 -11.84
CA GLN A 221 17.19 19.86 -10.47
C GLN A 221 17.81 21.22 -10.17
N ASP A 222 18.58 21.74 -11.13
CA ASP A 222 19.34 22.99 -11.01
C ASP A 222 18.50 24.22 -11.42
N SER A 223 17.27 24.00 -11.90
CA SER A 223 16.35 25.07 -12.28
C SER A 223 15.56 25.61 -11.08
N VAL A 224 15.08 26.85 -11.22
CA VAL A 224 14.15 27.46 -10.24
C VAL A 224 12.87 26.64 -10.09
N ASP A 225 12.43 25.92 -11.14
CA ASP A 225 11.22 25.10 -11.12
C ASP A 225 11.33 23.86 -10.21
N SER A 226 12.54 23.51 -9.75
CA SER A 226 12.73 22.45 -8.75
C SER A 226 12.12 22.78 -7.38
N HIS A 227 11.69 24.03 -7.13
CA HIS A 227 11.00 24.37 -5.89
C HIS A 227 9.71 23.56 -5.70
N LEU A 228 8.93 23.31 -6.76
CA LEU A 228 7.66 22.55 -6.69
C LEU A 228 7.83 21.15 -6.06
N PRO A 229 8.67 20.25 -6.61
CA PRO A 229 8.89 18.94 -6.00
C PRO A 229 9.62 19.03 -4.65
N ARG A 230 10.48 20.04 -4.41
CA ARG A 230 11.16 20.22 -3.11
C ARG A 230 10.19 20.62 -2.01
N ASP A 231 9.25 21.52 -2.29
CA ASP A 231 8.28 21.98 -1.30
C ASP A 231 7.25 20.88 -0.99
N LEU A 232 6.83 20.13 -2.01
CA LEU A 232 5.99 18.96 -1.79
C LEU A 232 6.72 17.86 -1.00
N LEU A 233 8.03 17.68 -1.20
CA LEU A 233 8.84 16.78 -0.37
C LEU A 233 8.87 17.24 1.09
N LYS A 234 8.96 18.55 1.36
CA LYS A 234 8.87 19.08 2.73
C LYS A 234 7.48 18.88 3.32
N ALA A 235 6.43 18.99 2.51
CA ALA A 235 5.06 18.77 2.94
C ALA A 235 4.86 17.31 3.37
N VAL A 236 5.23 16.34 2.53
CA VAL A 236 5.03 14.90 2.81
C VAL A 236 5.84 14.35 3.99
N THR A 237 6.76 15.12 4.56
CA THR A 237 7.50 14.81 5.79
C THR A 237 6.95 15.52 7.03
N LYS A 238 5.76 16.11 6.94
CA LYS A 238 5.02 16.72 8.06
C LYS A 238 3.69 16.01 8.25
N PRO A 239 3.25 15.70 9.48
CA PRO A 239 1.97 15.04 9.72
C PRO A 239 0.79 15.78 9.09
N ARG A 240 -0.17 15.03 8.52
CA ARG A 240 -1.48 15.53 8.04
C ARG A 240 -1.42 16.62 6.96
N THR A 241 -0.41 16.58 6.11
CA THR A 241 -0.25 17.52 4.99
C THR A 241 -0.62 16.93 3.64
N ILE A 242 -0.71 15.60 3.53
CA ILE A 242 -1.17 14.92 2.32
C ILE A 242 -2.26 13.93 2.72
N GLY A 243 -3.29 13.85 1.90
CA GLY A 243 -4.39 12.91 2.12
C GLY A 243 -4.97 12.37 0.82
N PHE A 244 -5.83 11.38 0.99
CA PHE A 244 -6.70 10.86 -0.05
C PHE A 244 -8.07 11.50 0.11
N LEU A 245 -8.61 12.09 -0.98
CA LEU A 245 -9.93 12.68 -1.02
C LEU A 245 -10.90 11.72 -1.74
N PRO A 246 -11.77 11.00 -1.03
CA PRO A 246 -12.73 10.09 -1.64
C PRO A 246 -13.67 10.79 -2.62
N LYS A 247 -14.19 10.05 -3.61
CA LYS A 247 -15.23 10.57 -4.50
C LYS A 247 -16.43 11.02 -3.69
N ASN A 248 -16.97 12.19 -4.03
CA ASN A 248 -18.17 12.76 -3.42
C ASN A 248 -18.08 12.98 -1.90
N SER A 249 -16.88 12.98 -1.32
CA SER A 249 -16.63 13.33 0.07
C SER A 249 -15.95 14.69 0.19
N LYS A 250 -16.18 15.37 1.31
CA LYS A 250 -15.40 16.54 1.74
C LYS A 250 -14.32 16.17 2.76
N ASP A 251 -14.40 14.99 3.33
CA ASP A 251 -13.51 14.53 4.39
C ASP A 251 -12.25 13.90 3.79
N VAL A 252 -11.10 14.42 4.20
CA VAL A 252 -9.79 13.91 3.78
C VAL A 252 -9.39 12.74 4.67
N ILE A 253 -8.99 11.65 4.04
CA ILE A 253 -8.34 10.53 4.71
C ILE A 253 -6.84 10.82 4.72
N PHE A 254 -6.32 11.15 5.89
CA PHE A 254 -4.89 11.49 6.03
C PHE A 254 -4.00 10.27 5.78
N LEU A 255 -2.96 10.48 4.98
CA LEU A 255 -1.95 9.47 4.68
C LEU A 255 -0.73 9.66 5.59
N GLU A 256 0.11 8.63 5.66
CA GLU A 256 1.33 8.67 6.46
C GLU A 256 2.33 9.68 5.89
N THR A 257 2.45 10.81 6.59
CA THR A 257 3.40 11.89 6.29
C THR A 257 4.20 12.33 7.52
N SER A 258 4.09 11.61 8.65
CA SER A 258 4.78 11.94 9.89
C SER A 258 6.24 11.46 9.96
N ILE A 259 6.68 10.67 8.97
CA ILE A 259 8.06 10.18 8.87
C ILE A 259 8.99 11.35 8.48
N ARG A 260 9.95 11.68 9.36
CA ARG A 260 10.86 12.83 9.21
C ARG A 260 11.64 12.82 7.88
N ARG A 261 12.02 11.63 7.43
CA ARG A 261 12.63 11.41 6.10
C ARG A 261 11.64 10.62 5.27
N PHE A 262 11.29 11.14 4.09
CA PHE A 262 10.45 10.41 3.15
C PHE A 262 11.05 9.02 2.93
N THR A 263 10.25 8.00 3.19
CA THR A 263 10.65 6.60 3.10
C THR A 263 9.78 5.93 2.05
N GLN A 264 10.37 5.59 0.90
CA GLN A 264 9.66 4.88 -0.15
C GLN A 264 9.10 3.57 0.39
N GLY A 265 7.84 3.26 0.07
CA GLY A 265 7.15 2.08 0.59
C GLY A 265 6.59 2.26 2.00
N SER A 266 6.74 3.43 2.63
CA SER A 266 6.10 3.78 3.90
C SER A 266 5.29 5.08 3.80
N SER A 267 5.94 6.17 3.38
CA SER A 267 5.27 7.47 3.19
C SER A 267 4.24 7.41 2.06
N LEU A 268 3.09 8.08 2.23
CA LEU A 268 1.95 8.17 1.28
C LEU A 268 1.19 6.87 0.94
N CYS A 269 1.78 5.70 1.13
CA CYS A 269 1.15 4.43 0.84
C CYS A 269 0.50 3.77 2.07
N HIS A 270 0.42 4.49 3.19
CA HIS A 270 -0.27 4.07 4.40
C HIS A 270 -1.21 5.15 4.89
N LEU A 271 -2.14 4.77 5.77
CA LEU A 271 -2.93 5.71 6.54
C LEU A 271 -2.07 6.39 7.61
N ASP A 272 -2.45 7.60 8.02
CA ASP A 272 -1.81 8.33 9.12
C ASP A 272 -1.70 7.45 10.36
N TYR A 273 -0.46 7.18 10.79
CA TYR A 273 -0.19 6.19 11.83
C TYR A 273 -0.87 6.53 13.16
N ARG A 274 -0.74 7.78 13.62
CA ARG A 274 -1.22 8.21 14.94
C ARG A 274 -2.75 8.11 15.04
N SER A 275 -3.44 8.60 14.01
CA SER A 275 -4.90 8.59 13.96
C SER A 275 -5.47 7.17 13.87
N ASN A 276 -4.68 6.22 13.36
CA ASN A 276 -5.11 4.86 13.11
C ASN A 276 -4.57 3.82 14.12
N LEU A 277 -3.88 4.25 15.19
CA LEU A 277 -3.33 3.35 16.20
C LEU A 277 -4.37 2.39 16.78
N ASN A 278 -5.50 2.94 17.22
CA ASN A 278 -6.64 2.26 17.85
C ASN A 278 -7.92 2.52 17.03
N SER A 279 -7.82 2.38 15.71
CA SER A 279 -8.95 2.56 14.79
C SER A 279 -9.32 1.24 14.13
N PRO A 280 -10.52 1.10 13.54
CA PRO A 280 -10.87 -0.05 12.72
C PRO A 280 -10.03 -0.21 11.44
N ASP A 281 -9.24 0.79 11.07
CA ASP A 281 -8.38 0.82 9.89
C ASP A 281 -6.90 0.49 10.22
N PHE A 282 -6.63 -0.06 11.41
CA PHE A 282 -5.27 -0.30 11.91
C PHE A 282 -4.39 -1.16 11.00
N VAL A 283 -4.98 -1.93 10.08
CA VAL A 283 -4.25 -2.83 9.18
C VAL A 283 -3.38 -2.09 8.18
N MET A 284 -3.71 -0.86 7.79
CA MET A 284 -2.96 -0.09 6.78
C MET A 284 -2.06 1.00 7.39
N LYS A 285 -1.45 0.68 8.54
CA LYS A 285 -0.38 1.47 9.15
C LYS A 285 0.99 1.00 8.64
N TYR A 286 1.95 1.91 8.50
CA TYR A 286 3.32 1.57 8.07
C TYR A 286 4.12 0.74 9.10
N LYS A 287 3.66 0.67 10.35
CA LYS A 287 4.26 -0.14 11.42
C LYS A 287 3.23 -1.10 11.99
N SER A 288 3.59 -2.39 12.00
CA SER A 288 2.82 -3.39 12.73
C SER A 288 3.11 -3.30 14.23
N GLY A 289 2.05 -3.24 15.03
CA GLY A 289 2.13 -3.30 16.50
C GLY A 289 1.99 -4.72 17.05
N PRO A 290 2.33 -4.94 18.33
CA PRO A 290 2.16 -6.22 19.01
C PRO A 290 0.69 -6.63 19.09
N GLY A 291 0.45 -7.90 19.42
CA GLY A 291 -0.90 -8.43 19.64
C GLY A 291 -1.56 -8.95 18.36
N SER A 292 -2.51 -9.87 18.55
CA SER A 292 -3.26 -10.51 17.49
C SER A 292 -4.29 -9.54 16.91
N ILE A 293 -4.82 -9.89 15.73
CA ILE A 293 -5.91 -9.11 15.15
C ILE A 293 -7.14 -9.07 16.07
N GLN A 294 -7.45 -10.16 16.79
CA GLN A 294 -8.55 -10.24 17.77
C GLN A 294 -8.32 -9.30 18.95
N SER A 295 -7.11 -9.31 19.54
CA SER A 295 -6.76 -8.42 20.66
C SER A 295 -6.91 -6.95 20.28
N LYS A 296 -6.54 -6.58 19.06
CA LYS A 296 -6.71 -5.22 18.55
C LYS A 296 -8.18 -4.88 18.34
N LEU A 297 -8.95 -5.82 17.78
CA LEU A 297 -10.37 -5.66 17.51
C LEU A 297 -11.22 -5.53 18.79
N SER A 298 -10.87 -6.24 19.86
CA SER A 298 -11.59 -6.16 21.15
C SER A 298 -11.45 -4.82 21.86
N LYS A 299 -10.45 -4.01 21.47
CA LYS A 299 -10.12 -2.71 22.09
C LYS A 299 -10.67 -1.51 21.36
N ILE A 300 -11.33 -1.73 20.22
CA ILE A 300 -11.85 -0.65 19.39
C ILE A 300 -13.36 -0.83 19.19
N LYS A 301 -14.03 0.27 18.86
CA LYS A 301 -15.41 0.19 18.40
C LYS A 301 -15.44 -0.52 17.05
N LEU A 302 -15.94 -1.75 17.05
CA LEU A 302 -16.09 -2.54 15.83
C LEU A 302 -17.04 -1.85 14.85
N ASN A 303 -16.75 -2.04 13.56
CA ASN A 303 -17.69 -1.79 12.49
C ASN A 303 -17.94 -3.11 11.75
N LYS A 304 -19.03 -3.19 10.98
CA LYS A 304 -19.43 -4.44 10.31
C LYS A 304 -18.40 -5.00 9.31
N TYR A 305 -17.42 -4.21 8.91
CA TYR A 305 -16.37 -4.56 7.97
C TYR A 305 -14.98 -4.72 8.60
N SER A 306 -14.85 -4.49 9.92
CA SER A 306 -13.60 -4.73 10.66
C SER A 306 -13.00 -6.09 10.26
N PRO A 307 -11.67 -6.21 10.08
CA PRO A 307 -10.61 -5.22 10.30
C PRO A 307 -10.37 -4.28 9.10
N ILE A 308 -11.25 -4.27 8.10
CA ILE A 308 -11.21 -3.30 6.99
C ILE A 308 -12.12 -2.13 7.38
N GLY A 309 -11.53 -1.12 8.01
CA GLY A 309 -12.30 0.00 8.57
C GLY A 309 -12.91 0.95 7.52
N PRO A 310 -13.68 1.95 7.99
CA PRO A 310 -14.39 2.88 7.12
C PRO A 310 -13.51 3.66 6.16
N GLN A 311 -12.27 4.03 6.55
CA GLN A 311 -11.37 4.75 5.65
C GLN A 311 -10.90 3.86 4.51
N LEU A 312 -10.55 2.61 4.80
CA LEU A 312 -10.15 1.65 3.78
C LEU A 312 -11.28 1.29 2.83
N ILE A 313 -12.50 1.13 3.35
CA ILE A 313 -13.71 0.96 2.52
C ILE A 313 -13.87 2.13 1.57
N SER A 314 -13.82 3.36 2.10
CA SER A 314 -14.00 4.57 1.30
C SER A 314 -12.95 4.69 0.19
N ILE A 315 -11.70 4.30 0.47
CA ILE A 315 -10.63 4.24 -0.55
C ILE A 315 -10.95 3.18 -1.60
N LEU A 316 -11.27 1.95 -1.19
CA LEU A 316 -11.55 0.84 -2.11
C LEU A 316 -12.77 1.13 -3.00
N GLU A 317 -13.84 1.70 -2.45
CA GLU A 317 -15.02 2.18 -3.20
C GLU A 317 -14.63 3.28 -4.19
N THR A 318 -13.82 4.24 -3.75
CA THR A 318 -13.35 5.34 -4.61
C THR A 318 -12.55 4.80 -5.80
N LEU A 319 -11.71 3.79 -5.59
CA LEU A 319 -10.97 3.11 -6.65
C LEU A 319 -11.90 2.35 -7.61
N GLY A 320 -13.03 1.83 -7.12
CA GLY A 320 -14.08 1.20 -7.93
C GLY A 320 -14.45 -0.21 -7.52
N TYR A 321 -14.04 -0.68 -6.34
CA TYR A 321 -14.54 -1.94 -5.79
C TYR A 321 -15.97 -1.77 -5.29
N LYS A 322 -16.80 -2.80 -5.49
CA LYS A 322 -18.14 -2.86 -4.89
C LYS A 322 -18.01 -3.48 -3.50
N ILE A 323 -18.56 -2.80 -2.50
CA ILE A 323 -18.56 -3.26 -1.11
C ILE A 323 -19.83 -4.05 -0.82
N ASN A 324 -19.69 -5.17 -0.14
CA ASN A 324 -20.80 -6.00 0.28
C ASN A 324 -21.63 -5.26 1.35
N PRO A 325 -22.91 -4.91 1.13
CA PRO A 325 -23.68 -4.16 2.13
C PRO A 325 -23.93 -4.96 3.43
N ASN A 326 -23.86 -6.29 3.36
CA ASN A 326 -24.19 -7.21 4.45
C ASN A 326 -23.06 -8.23 4.67
N PRO A 327 -21.90 -7.80 5.21
CA PRO A 327 -20.83 -8.70 5.59
C PRO A 327 -21.28 -9.65 6.70
N ARG A 328 -20.84 -10.91 6.64
CA ARG A 328 -20.99 -11.87 7.73
C ARG A 328 -20.23 -11.40 8.98
N PRO A 329 -20.70 -11.74 10.19
CA PRO A 329 -20.04 -11.36 11.43
C PRO A 329 -18.66 -12.01 11.55
N LEU A 330 -17.74 -11.34 12.25
CA LEU A 330 -16.36 -11.83 12.43
C LEU A 330 -16.27 -13.19 13.13
N SER A 331 -17.24 -13.51 13.98
CA SER A 331 -17.34 -14.81 14.65
C SER A 331 -17.44 -16.00 13.69
N GLU A 332 -17.90 -15.78 12.45
CA GLU A 332 -17.99 -16.82 11.42
C GLU A 332 -16.71 -16.94 10.58
N LEU A 333 -15.82 -15.94 10.64
CA LEU A 333 -14.67 -15.80 9.74
C LEU A 333 -13.33 -15.99 10.46
N LEU A 334 -13.25 -15.56 11.72
CA LEU A 334 -12.04 -15.64 12.51
C LEU A 334 -12.08 -16.86 13.42
N PRO A 335 -11.12 -17.80 13.29
CA PRO A 335 -10.94 -18.86 14.26
C PRO A 335 -10.79 -18.30 15.68
N HIS A 336 -11.38 -19.00 16.64
CA HIS A 336 -11.31 -18.67 18.07
C HIS A 336 -11.79 -17.27 18.45
N TRP A 337 -12.67 -16.65 17.66
CA TRP A 337 -13.32 -15.39 18.02
C TRP A 337 -14.06 -15.48 19.36
N GLY A 338 -13.85 -14.52 20.27
CA GLY A 338 -14.44 -14.51 21.60
C GLY A 338 -13.70 -15.37 22.63
N ASN A 339 -12.58 -16.01 22.25
CA ASN A 339 -11.75 -16.76 23.18
C ASN A 339 -10.87 -15.79 23.99
N LYS A 340 -11.37 -15.41 25.17
CA LYS A 340 -10.68 -14.49 26.10
C LYS A 340 -9.22 -14.87 26.38
N ARG A 341 -8.87 -16.16 26.38
CA ARG A 341 -7.51 -16.65 26.66
C ARG A 341 -6.51 -16.33 25.54
N LEU A 342 -7.00 -16.25 24.30
CA LEU A 342 -6.21 -15.85 23.13
C LEU A 342 -6.25 -14.33 22.90
N GLU A 343 -7.22 -13.64 23.51
CA GLU A 343 -7.42 -12.18 23.44
C GLU A 343 -6.70 -11.42 24.58
N SER A 344 -6.45 -12.06 25.74
CA SER A 344 -6.03 -11.38 26.98
C SER A 344 -4.53 -11.19 27.16
N ASN A 345 -3.68 -11.75 26.29
CA ASN A 345 -2.22 -11.70 26.47
C ASN A 345 -1.58 -10.54 25.69
N GLU A 346 -2.06 -9.32 25.94
CA GLU A 346 -1.15 -8.18 25.93
C GLU A 346 -0.54 -8.09 27.33
N VAL A 347 0.73 -8.48 27.44
CA VAL A 347 1.50 -8.20 28.66
C VAL A 347 1.45 -6.70 28.90
N HIS A 348 0.79 -6.29 29.98
CA HIS A 348 0.78 -4.92 30.48
C HIS A 348 2.21 -4.41 30.67
N GLU A 349 2.67 -3.58 29.74
CA GLU A 349 3.84 -2.72 29.93
C GLU A 349 3.75 -1.49 29.01
N HIS A 350 2.69 -0.69 29.20
CA HIS A 350 2.68 0.69 28.73
C HIS A 350 3.43 1.55 29.75
N SER A 351 4.72 1.80 29.52
CA SER A 351 5.41 3.07 29.88
C SER A 351 6.94 2.96 29.73
N LYS A 352 7.45 2.82 28.50
CA LYS A 352 8.71 3.48 28.15
C LYS A 352 8.52 4.15 26.80
N GLN A 353 8.56 5.47 26.82
CA GLN A 353 8.85 6.30 25.66
C GLN A 353 9.91 5.58 24.83
N PHE A 354 9.57 5.20 23.60
CA PHE A 354 10.59 4.92 22.60
C PHE A 354 11.28 6.26 22.35
N THR A 355 12.47 6.40 22.94
CA THR A 355 13.37 7.52 22.71
C THR A 355 13.72 7.57 21.23
N ALA A 356 13.97 8.77 20.73
CA ALA A 356 14.12 9.12 19.33
C ALA A 356 15.39 8.57 18.63
N ASP A 357 15.99 7.48 19.14
CA ASP A 357 17.34 7.04 18.75
C ASP A 357 17.42 5.75 17.91
N GLU A 358 16.30 5.19 17.44
CA GLU A 358 16.31 4.17 16.38
C GLU A 358 16.05 4.77 14.99
N GLU A 359 16.69 5.92 14.74
CA GLU A 359 16.64 6.63 13.46
C GLU A 359 17.88 6.35 12.59
N LEU A 360 18.31 5.09 12.52
CA LEU A 360 19.40 4.68 11.63
C LEU A 360 19.09 3.39 10.86
N LEU A 361 19.24 3.50 9.54
CA LEU A 361 19.46 2.44 8.55
C LEU A 361 18.23 1.67 8.05
N LEU A 362 17.54 2.27 7.08
CA LEU A 362 17.01 1.53 5.93
C LEU A 362 17.48 2.26 4.66
N ARG A 363 18.31 1.56 3.87
CA ARG A 363 18.69 1.91 2.50
C ARG A 363 17.65 1.36 1.53
#